data_AF-A0A6C0I3H3-F1
#
_entry.id   AF-A0A6C0I3H3-F1
#
_cell.length_a   1.000
_cell.length_b   1.000
_cell.length_c   1.000
_cell.angle_alpha   90.00
_cell.angle_beta   90.00
_cell.angle_gamma   90.00
#
_symmetry.space_group_name_H-M   'P 1'
#
loop_
_entity.id
_entity.type
_entity.pdbx_description
1 polymer ?
#
loop_
_entity_poly.entity_id
_entity_poly.type
_entity_poly.pdbx_seq_one_letter_code
_entity_poly.pdbx_strand_id
1 'polypeptide(L)' 'MEPQKQQEHKHTEHTEDYIKQLTPFEESAYKIAKSHLGTSFNLKKSNGYLKWIGKK' A
#
# COMPACT_ATOMS: atom_id res chain seq x y z
N MET A 1 -24.31 -16.11 -4.65
CA MET A 1 -24.34 -15.01 -3.68
C MET A 1 -23.01 -15.10 -2.95
N GLU A 2 -21.96 -14.39 -3.35
CA GLU A 2 -21.80 -12.93 -3.28
C GLU A 2 -21.33 -12.31 -4.61
N PRO A 3 -21.78 -11.09 -4.97
CA PRO A 3 -21.26 -10.35 -6.10
C PRO A 3 -19.92 -9.69 -5.74
N GLN A 4 -18.88 -10.13 -6.44
CA GLN A 4 -17.73 -9.37 -6.94
C GLN A 4 -17.62 -7.91 -6.47
N LYS A 5 -16.73 -7.67 -5.50
CA LYS A 5 -16.39 -6.33 -5.03
C LYS A 5 -15.75 -5.52 -6.17
N GLN A 6 -16.43 -4.44 -6.52
CA GLN A 6 -16.16 -3.53 -7.63
C GLN A 6 -14.74 -2.93 -7.61
N GLN A 7 -14.10 -3.04 -8.78
CA GLN A 7 -13.38 -2.00 -9.52
C GLN A 7 -12.39 -1.08 -8.76
N GLU A 8 -11.09 -1.39 -8.89
CA GLU A 8 -10.02 -0.37 -8.91
C GLU A 8 -9.13 -0.64 -10.13
N HIS A 9 -9.55 -0.14 -11.30
CA HIS A 9 -8.78 -0.23 -12.54
C HIS A 9 -7.98 1.08 -12.71
N LYS A 10 -6.66 0.95 -12.93
CA LYS A 10 -5.65 1.97 -13.35
C LYS A 10 -4.70 2.63 -12.33
N HIS A 11 -4.59 2.19 -11.07
CA HIS A 11 -3.58 2.81 -10.17
C HIS A 11 -2.95 1.84 -9.14
N THR A 12 -2.89 0.56 -9.46
CA THR A 12 -2.39 -0.52 -8.58
C THR A 12 -0.96 -0.95 -8.90
N GLU A 13 -0.43 -0.60 -10.08
CA GLU A 13 0.87 -1.08 -10.57
C GLU A 13 2.07 -0.69 -9.69
N HIS A 14 1.98 0.42 -8.95
CA HIS A 14 3.13 0.94 -8.20
C HIS A 14 3.13 0.59 -6.72
N THR A 15 1.99 0.20 -6.14
CA THR A 15 1.91 -0.19 -4.72
C THR A 15 2.54 -1.54 -4.45
N GLU A 16 2.40 -2.49 -5.38
CA GLU A 16 2.99 -3.82 -5.24
C GLU A 16 4.51 -3.75 -5.41
N ASP A 17 5.00 -2.97 -6.38
CA ASP A 17 6.41 -2.69 -6.57
C ASP A 17 7.03 -2.01 -5.35
N TYR A 18 6.33 -1.01 -4.78
CA TYR A 18 6.75 -0.36 -3.55
C TYR A 18 6.86 -1.36 -2.39
N ILE A 19 5.92 -2.28 -2.24
CA ILE A 19 5.95 -3.29 -1.17
C ILE A 19 7.11 -4.28 -1.40
N LYS A 20 7.37 -4.69 -2.64
CA LYS A 20 8.44 -5.66 -2.98
C LYS A 20 9.84 -5.14 -2.68
N GLN A 21 10.08 -3.84 -2.83
CA GLN A 21 11.38 -3.22 -2.50
C GLN A 21 11.53 -2.88 -1.01
N LEU A 22 10.47 -3.02 -0.19
CA LEU A 22 10.56 -2.70 1.23
C LEU A 22 11.58 -3.61 1.90
N THR A 23 12.35 -3.03 2.82
CA THR A 23 13.18 -3.83 3.72
C THR A 23 12.31 -4.65 4.69
N PRO A 24 12.84 -5.73 5.29
CA PRO A 24 12.10 -6.52 6.29
C PRO A 24 11.53 -5.69 7.45
N PHE A 25 12.24 -4.60 7.79
CA PHE A 25 11.80 -3.65 8.80
C PHE A 25 10.60 -2.82 8.33
N GLU A 26 10.67 -2.26 7.12
CA GLU A 26 9.57 -1.48 6.54
C GLU A 26 8.34 -2.35 6.27
N GLU A 27 8.53 -3.59 5.83
CA GLU A 27 7.44 -4.55 5.66
C GLU A 27 6.72 -4.84 6.98
N SER A 28 7.48 -5.01 8.07
CA SER A 28 6.93 -5.21 9.41
C SER A 28 6.15 -3.98 9.89
N ALA A 29 6.72 -2.78 9.71
CA ALA A 29 6.04 -1.53 10.04
C ALA A 29 4.76 -1.33 9.22
N TYR A 30 4.80 -1.64 7.93
CA TYR A 30 3.63 -1.63 7.04
C TYR A 30 2.55 -2.59 7.53
N LYS A 31 2.91 -3.83 7.88
CA LYS A 31 1.97 -4.84 8.41
C LYS A 31 1.33 -4.38 9.73
N ILE A 32 2.11 -3.81 10.65
CA ILE A 32 1.60 -3.27 11.91
C ILE A 32 0.63 -2.12 11.64
N ALA A 33 1.03 -1.14 10.83
CA ALA A 33 0.18 0.01 10.49
C ALA A 33 -1.10 -0.42 9.78
N LYS A 34 -1.02 -1.35 8.83
CA LYS A 34 -2.18 -1.90 8.12
C LYS A 34 -3.12 -2.65 9.06
N SER A 35 -2.58 -3.44 10.00
CA SER A 35 -3.38 -4.15 11.00
C SER A 35 -4.06 -3.16 11.96
N HIS A 36 -3.33 -2.14 12.41
CA HIS A 36 -3.82 -1.17 13.39
C HIS A 36 -4.84 -0.19 12.80
N LEU A 37 -4.66 0.23 11.55
CA LEU A 37 -5.51 1.20 10.87
C LEU A 37 -6.59 0.54 9.99
N GLY A 38 -6.46 -0.76 9.69
CA GLY A 38 -7.47 -1.55 8.97
C GLY A 38 -7.90 -0.89 7.66
N THR A 39 -9.20 -0.60 7.55
CA THR A 39 -9.81 0.05 6.38
C THR A 39 -9.44 1.53 6.22
N SER A 40 -8.98 2.17 7.30
CA SER A 40 -8.52 3.57 7.27
C SER A 40 -7.07 3.70 6.77
N PHE A 41 -6.36 2.58 6.65
CA PHE A 41 -5.01 2.56 6.12
C PHE A 41 -4.99 2.86 4.62
N ASN A 42 -4.21 3.86 4.20
CA ASN A 42 -4.02 4.19 2.80
C ASN A 42 -2.53 4.32 2.47
N LEU A 43 -1.97 3.27 1.85
CA LEU A 43 -0.56 3.22 1.45
C LEU A 43 -0.17 4.37 0.52
N LYS A 44 -1.04 4.73 -0.44
CA LYS A 44 -0.79 5.79 -1.43
C LYS A 44 -0.65 7.17 -0.79
N LYS A 45 -1.29 7.37 0.37
CA LYS A 45 -1.20 8.60 1.18
C LYS A 45 -0.11 8.55 2.25
N SER A 46 0.58 7.42 2.40
CA SER A 46 1.67 7.32 3.36
C SER A 46 2.88 8.12 2.89
N ASN A 47 3.56 8.77 3.84
CA ASN A 47 4.77 9.55 3.54
C ASN A 47 5.86 8.68 2.87
N GLY A 48 5.94 7.40 3.22
CA GLY A 48 6.90 6.46 2.62
C GLY A 48 6.67 6.25 1.13
N TYR A 49 5.42 6.00 0.73
CA TYR A 49 5.05 5.84 -0.67
C TYR A 49 5.21 7.13 -1.47
N LEU A 50 4.76 8.27 -0.92
CA LEU A 50 4.89 9.59 -1.55
C LEU A 50 6.36 9.98 -1.79
N LYS A 51 7.23 9.68 -0.82
CA LYS A 51 8.67 9.92 -0.94
C LYS A 51 9.32 9.02 -2.00
N TRP A 52 8.82 7.80 -2.16
CA TRP A 52 9.31 6.88 -3.19
C TRP A 52 8.89 7.29 -4.59
N ILE A 53 7.63 7.65 -4.81
CA ILE A 53 7.16 8.13 -6.14
C ILE A 53 7.82 9.46 -6.52
N GLY A 54 8.09 10.35 -5.56
CA GLY A 54 8.75 11.63 -5.81
C GLY A 54 10.27 11.53 -6.01
N LYS A 55 10.85 10.35 -5.78
CA LYS A 55 12.26 10.05 -6.08
C LYS A 55 12.47 9.48 -7.49
N LYS A 56 11.38 9.15 -8.20
CA LYS A 56 11.42 8.66 -9.58
C LYS A 56 11.56 9.81 -10.58
#